data_AF-A0A341ANZ3-F1
#
_entry.id   AF-A0A341ANZ3-F1
#
_cell.length_a   1.000
_cell.length_b   1.000
_cell.length_c   1.000
_cell.angle_alpha   90.00
_cell.angle_beta   90.00
_cell.angle_gamma   90.00
#
_symmetry.space_group_name_H-M   'P 1'
#
loop_
_entity.id
_entity.type
_entity.pdbx_description
1 polymer ?
#
loop_
_entity_poly.entity_id
_entity_poly.type
_entity_poly.pdbx_seq_one_letter_code
_entity_poly.pdbx_strand_id
1 'polypeptide(L)'
;MFSLLVQRCTDLLKESAKAQLSSPEEEEDQDDIKVSSFVPDLKELLPSVKVWSDWMLGYPDTWNPPPTSLDLPSQVAVDVWSMLADFCNILTAVNQSEVPLYKDPDDDLTLLILEEDRLLSGFVPLLAAPQDPCYVEKTSDKVIAADCKRVTVLKYFLEALCGQEEPLLAFKGGKYVSVAPVPDTMGKEMGSQEGKQLEDEEEDVVIEDFEEDSEAEGSGGEDDIRELRAKKLALARKIAEQQRRQEKIQAVLEDQSHMRQMELEIRPLFLVPDTNGFIDHLASLAQLLESRKYILVVPLIVISELDGLAKGQDTDHRAGGYARVVQEKARKSIEFLEQRFESRDSCLRALTSRGNELESIAFRSEDITGQLGNNDDLILSCCLHYCKDKAKDFMPTNKEEPIRLLREVVLLTDDRNLRVKALTRNVPVRDIPAFLTWAQVG
;
A
#
# COMPACT_ATOMS: atom_id res chain seq x y z
N MET A 1 -8.09 5.09 18.07
CA MET A 1 -8.26 6.33 17.26
C MET A 1 -9.29 6.12 16.16
N PHE A 2 -9.08 5.16 15.24
CA PHE A 2 -10.04 4.83 14.18
C PHE A 2 -11.48 4.65 14.68
N SER A 3 -11.67 3.88 15.76
CA SER A 3 -12.99 3.67 16.38
C SER A 3 -13.70 4.97 16.80
N LEU A 4 -12.96 5.97 17.29
CA LEU A 4 -13.53 7.28 17.66
C LEU A 4 -13.96 8.10 16.44
N LEU A 5 -13.21 8.01 15.33
CA LEU A 5 -13.60 8.62 14.06
C LEU A 5 -14.88 7.98 13.53
N VAL A 6 -14.92 6.64 13.52
CA VAL A 6 -16.10 5.86 13.12
C VAL A 6 -17.30 6.22 13.99
N GLN A 7 -17.14 6.27 15.31
CA GLN A 7 -18.20 6.67 16.23
C GLN A 7 -18.73 8.08 15.92
N ARG A 8 -17.84 9.06 15.72
CA ARG A 8 -18.26 10.43 15.37
C ARG A 8 -18.99 10.48 14.03
N CYS A 9 -18.53 9.74 13.02
CA CYS A 9 -19.22 9.62 11.74
C CYS A 9 -20.62 9.01 11.89
N THR A 10 -20.75 7.96 12.72
CA THR A 10 -22.05 7.33 13.04
C THR A 10 -23.02 8.33 13.67
N ASP A 11 -22.55 9.15 14.62
CA ASP A 11 -23.39 10.15 15.27
C ASP A 11 -23.86 11.22 14.29
N LEU A 12 -22.96 11.73 13.44
CA LEU A 12 -23.29 12.71 12.40
C LEU A 12 -24.29 12.16 11.37
N LEU A 13 -24.14 10.90 10.95
CA LEU A 13 -25.10 10.24 10.06
C LEU A 13 -26.49 10.09 10.70
N LYS A 14 -26.54 9.73 11.99
CA LYS A 14 -27.80 9.64 12.74
C LYS A 14 -28.47 11.00 12.90
N GLU A 15 -27.70 12.07 13.07
CA GLU A 15 -28.22 13.46 13.10
C GLU A 15 -28.83 13.85 11.75
N SER A 16 -28.14 13.55 10.64
CA SER A 16 -28.65 13.78 9.28
C SER A 16 -29.94 13.00 8.99
N ALA A 17 -30.01 11.72 9.38
CA ALA A 17 -31.22 10.90 9.20
C ALA A 17 -32.43 11.48 9.94
N LYS A 18 -32.22 11.91 11.19
CA LYS A 18 -33.28 12.53 12.01
C LYS A 18 -33.77 13.86 11.44
N ALA A 19 -32.87 14.65 10.84
CA ALA A 19 -33.23 15.92 10.22
C ALA A 19 -34.12 15.72 8.98
N GLN A 20 -33.89 14.66 8.18
CA GLN A 20 -34.69 14.34 6.99
C GLN A 20 -36.10 13.82 7.33
N LEU A 21 -36.24 13.06 8.41
CA LEU A 21 -37.56 12.60 8.90
C LEU A 21 -38.47 13.72 9.43
N SER A 22 -37.96 14.96 9.57
CA SER A 22 -38.72 16.09 10.08
C SER A 22 -39.30 17.01 9.00
N SER A 23 -39.02 16.75 7.72
CA SER A 23 -39.60 17.51 6.58
C SER A 23 -40.88 16.86 6.03
N PRO A 24 -41.98 17.62 5.76
CA PRO A 24 -43.32 17.04 5.54
C PRO A 24 -43.69 16.63 4.11
N GLU A 25 -42.76 16.40 3.18
CA GLU A 25 -43.11 16.27 1.76
C GLU A 25 -42.48 15.02 1.10
N GLU A 26 -43.36 14.07 0.73
CA GLU A 26 -43.28 13.05 -0.36
C GLU A 26 -42.83 11.61 -0.03
N GLU A 27 -43.83 10.79 0.29
CA GLU A 27 -43.79 9.34 0.46
C GLU A 27 -43.30 8.59 -0.80
N GLU A 28 -42.28 7.75 -0.63
CA GLU A 28 -42.11 6.37 -1.19
C GLU A 28 -40.64 5.97 -1.46
N ASP A 29 -39.68 6.92 -1.52
CA ASP A 29 -38.21 6.65 -1.66
C ASP A 29 -37.34 7.43 -0.62
N GLN A 30 -37.94 7.88 0.50
CA GLN A 30 -37.37 8.92 1.38
C GLN A 30 -36.59 8.47 2.63
N ASP A 31 -36.48 7.17 2.90
CA ASP A 31 -35.85 6.73 4.16
C ASP A 31 -34.30 6.68 4.10
N ASP A 32 -33.72 6.85 2.91
CA ASP A 32 -32.27 6.79 2.75
C ASP A 32 -31.61 8.17 2.88
N ILE A 33 -30.54 8.21 3.68
CA ILE A 33 -29.66 9.35 3.83
C ILE A 33 -28.94 9.61 2.50
N LYS A 34 -29.29 10.70 1.85
CA LYS A 34 -28.62 11.16 0.62
C LYS A 34 -27.18 11.60 0.92
N VAL A 35 -26.21 11.17 0.12
CA VAL A 35 -24.80 11.60 0.20
C VAL A 35 -24.67 13.12 0.04
N SER A 36 -25.47 13.73 -0.84
CA SER A 36 -25.52 15.19 -1.04
C SER A 36 -25.85 15.96 0.24
N SER A 37 -26.57 15.33 1.19
CA SER A 37 -26.99 15.91 2.46
C SER A 37 -25.94 15.81 3.59
N PHE A 38 -24.78 15.20 3.32
CA PHE A 38 -23.72 15.07 4.31
C PHE A 38 -23.26 16.44 4.84
N VAL A 39 -23.27 16.56 6.16
CA VAL A 39 -22.79 17.76 6.85
C VAL A 39 -21.27 17.93 6.67
N PRO A 40 -20.74 19.16 6.67
CA PRO A 40 -19.31 19.42 6.43
C PRO A 40 -18.38 18.62 7.34
N ASP A 41 -18.70 18.53 8.64
CA ASP A 41 -17.93 17.74 9.60
C ASP A 41 -17.81 16.27 9.20
N LEU A 42 -18.88 15.67 8.63
CA LEU A 42 -18.84 14.28 8.18
C LEU A 42 -17.91 14.14 6.96
N LYS A 43 -18.01 15.07 6.01
CA LYS A 43 -17.16 15.09 4.80
C LYS A 43 -15.68 15.21 5.14
N GLU A 44 -15.33 15.91 6.22
CA GLU A 44 -13.94 16.06 6.67
C GLU A 44 -13.37 14.77 7.28
N LEU A 45 -14.22 13.94 7.92
CA LEU A 45 -13.79 12.73 8.62
C LEU A 45 -13.73 11.50 7.70
N LEU A 46 -14.64 11.39 6.73
CA LEU A 46 -14.76 10.23 5.83
C LEU A 46 -13.46 9.84 5.10
N PRO A 47 -12.62 10.77 4.58
CA PRO A 47 -11.36 10.42 3.94
C PRO A 47 -10.43 9.60 4.85
N SER A 48 -10.32 9.99 6.13
CA SER A 48 -9.46 9.30 7.10
C SER A 48 -10.01 7.91 7.45
N VAL A 49 -11.34 7.79 7.56
CA VAL A 49 -12.00 6.50 7.84
C VAL A 49 -11.80 5.54 6.66
N LYS A 50 -11.96 6.01 5.42
CA LYS A 50 -11.72 5.22 4.19
C LYS A 50 -10.28 4.71 4.11
N VAL A 51 -9.30 5.60 4.29
CA VAL A 51 -7.88 5.22 4.24
C VAL A 51 -7.54 4.18 5.29
N TRP A 52 -8.08 4.30 6.49
CA TRP A 52 -7.84 3.31 7.55
C TRP A 52 -8.50 1.97 7.21
N SER A 53 -9.71 1.96 6.64
CA SER A 53 -10.34 0.72 6.17
C SER A 53 -9.55 0.05 5.05
N ASP A 54 -8.98 0.83 4.12
CA ASP A 54 -8.13 0.32 3.04
C ASP A 54 -6.89 -0.37 3.63
N TRP A 55 -6.24 0.24 4.63
CA TRP A 55 -5.12 -0.37 5.34
C TRP A 55 -5.52 -1.66 6.08
N MET A 56 -6.69 -1.67 6.73
CA MET A 56 -7.18 -2.87 7.41
C MET A 56 -7.38 -4.04 6.44
N LEU A 57 -7.94 -3.80 5.24
CA LEU A 57 -8.09 -4.84 4.21
C LEU A 57 -6.75 -5.38 3.72
N GLY A 58 -5.71 -4.55 3.67
CA GLY A 58 -4.37 -4.97 3.25
C GLY A 58 -3.61 -5.83 4.27
N TYR A 59 -3.98 -5.76 5.55
CA TYR A 59 -3.24 -6.40 6.65
C TYR A 59 -4.16 -7.03 7.71
N PRO A 60 -4.99 -8.03 7.36
CA PRO A 60 -5.94 -8.66 8.28
C PRO A 60 -5.29 -9.21 9.56
N ASP A 61 -4.12 -9.84 9.44
CA ASP A 61 -3.42 -10.50 10.56
C ASP A 61 -2.95 -9.53 11.66
N THR A 62 -2.98 -8.21 11.40
CA THR A 62 -2.58 -7.20 12.39
C THR A 62 -3.68 -6.84 13.37
N TRP A 63 -4.93 -7.17 13.04
CA TRP A 63 -6.11 -6.82 13.84
C TRP A 63 -7.11 -7.98 13.99
N ASN A 64 -6.92 -9.08 13.27
CA ASN A 64 -7.66 -10.32 13.44
C ASN A 64 -6.68 -11.48 13.73
N PRO A 65 -6.58 -11.99 14.97
CA PRO A 65 -7.42 -11.64 16.13
C PRO A 65 -7.13 -10.24 16.70
N PRO A 66 -8.07 -9.65 17.47
CA PRO A 66 -7.88 -8.32 18.06
C PRO A 66 -6.64 -8.22 18.95
N PRO A 67 -5.82 -7.15 18.85
CA PRO A 67 -4.64 -6.99 19.70
C PRO A 67 -5.02 -6.84 21.18
N THR A 68 -4.34 -7.60 22.05
CA THR A 68 -4.56 -7.58 23.51
C THR A 68 -3.44 -6.91 24.28
N SER A 69 -2.42 -6.37 23.61
CA SER A 69 -1.22 -5.82 24.25
C SER A 69 -1.40 -4.47 24.94
N LEU A 70 -2.55 -3.82 24.76
CA LEU A 70 -2.84 -2.49 25.31
C LEU A 70 -3.96 -2.54 26.34
N ASP A 71 -3.58 -2.64 27.61
CA ASP A 71 -4.52 -2.59 28.74
C ASP A 71 -4.83 -1.14 29.12
N LEU A 72 -6.03 -0.69 28.75
CA LEU A 72 -6.60 0.57 29.21
C LEU A 72 -7.55 0.32 30.39
N PRO A 73 -7.70 1.27 31.33
CA PRO A 73 -8.76 1.20 32.33
C PRO A 73 -10.12 0.97 31.65
N SER A 74 -10.99 0.14 32.24
CA SER A 74 -12.30 -0.23 31.66
C SER A 74 -13.19 0.97 31.30
N GLN A 75 -13.02 2.07 32.01
CA GLN A 75 -13.67 3.36 31.76
C GLN A 75 -13.16 4.12 30.51
N VAL A 76 -12.08 3.66 29.88
CA VAL A 76 -11.44 4.23 28.68
C VAL A 76 -11.36 3.21 27.54
N ALA A 77 -11.50 1.92 27.83
CA ALA A 77 -11.50 0.86 26.82
C ALA A 77 -12.57 1.13 25.76
N VAL A 78 -12.18 1.06 24.49
CA VAL A 78 -13.05 1.34 23.34
C VAL A 78 -13.37 0.04 22.63
N ASP A 79 -14.66 -0.31 22.56
CA ASP A 79 -15.12 -1.45 21.78
C ASP A 79 -15.18 -1.10 20.28
N VAL A 80 -14.06 -1.36 19.60
CA VAL A 80 -13.88 -1.10 18.17
C VAL A 80 -14.92 -1.83 17.32
N TRP A 81 -15.22 -3.08 17.67
CA TRP A 81 -16.04 -3.97 16.84
C TRP A 81 -17.53 -3.64 16.94
N SER A 82 -18.00 -3.30 18.15
CA SER A 82 -19.37 -2.82 18.32
C SER A 82 -19.58 -1.45 17.65
N MET A 83 -18.59 -0.55 17.72
CA MET A 83 -18.65 0.73 17.02
C MET A 83 -18.69 0.57 15.49
N LEU A 84 -17.91 -0.38 14.94
CA LEU A 84 -17.97 -0.72 13.52
C LEU A 84 -19.33 -1.32 13.14
N ALA A 85 -19.89 -2.20 13.95
CA ALA A 85 -21.21 -2.78 13.71
C ALA A 85 -22.31 -1.71 13.68
N ASP A 86 -22.29 -0.76 14.63
CA ASP A 86 -23.19 0.40 14.63
C ASP A 86 -23.03 1.27 13.39
N PHE A 87 -21.79 1.45 12.93
CA PHE A 87 -21.51 2.17 11.69
C PHE A 87 -22.08 1.43 10.47
N CYS A 88 -21.94 0.10 10.36
CA CYS A 88 -22.58 -0.69 9.30
C CYS A 88 -24.09 -0.45 9.24
N ASN A 89 -24.74 -0.51 10.41
CA ASN A 89 -26.20 -0.41 10.52
C ASN A 89 -26.73 0.95 10.05
N ILE A 90 -25.99 2.04 10.26
CA ILE A 90 -26.40 3.35 9.73
C ILE A 90 -26.00 3.51 8.26
N LEU A 91 -24.87 2.93 7.84
CA LEU A 91 -24.37 3.04 6.47
C LEU A 91 -25.29 2.31 5.48
N THR A 92 -26.00 1.24 5.90
CA THR A 92 -27.01 0.58 5.05
C THR A 92 -28.14 1.51 4.63
N ALA A 93 -28.48 2.50 5.46
CA ALA A 93 -29.50 3.51 5.16
C ALA A 93 -28.94 4.71 4.36
N VAL A 94 -27.68 4.69 3.93
CA VAL A 94 -27.12 5.75 3.08
C VAL A 94 -27.29 5.36 1.61
N ASN A 95 -27.93 6.22 0.82
CA ASN A 95 -28.04 6.05 -0.62
C ASN A 95 -26.85 6.69 -1.34
N GLN A 96 -25.96 5.86 -1.86
CA GLN A 96 -24.78 6.28 -2.63
C GLN A 96 -24.96 6.26 -4.16
N SER A 97 -26.19 6.12 -4.66
CA SER A 97 -26.49 6.07 -6.10
C SER A 97 -26.84 7.43 -6.72
N GLU A 98 -26.70 8.54 -5.98
CA GLU A 98 -26.93 9.90 -6.51
C GLU A 98 -25.98 10.24 -7.68
N VAL A 99 -24.76 9.69 -7.66
CA VAL A 99 -23.85 9.71 -8.81
C VAL A 99 -23.46 8.28 -9.16
N PRO A 100 -23.85 7.79 -10.36
CA PRO A 100 -23.45 6.47 -10.84
C PRO A 100 -21.92 6.34 -10.92
N LEU A 101 -21.40 5.23 -10.39
CA LEU A 101 -19.98 4.87 -10.43
C LEU A 101 -19.77 3.69 -11.38
N TYR A 102 -18.85 3.84 -12.33
CA TYR A 102 -18.57 2.86 -13.36
C TYR A 102 -17.17 2.26 -13.19
N LYS A 103 -17.01 0.98 -13.57
CA LYS A 103 -15.72 0.27 -13.50
C LYS A 103 -14.90 0.41 -14.78
N ASP A 104 -15.56 0.52 -15.91
CA ASP A 104 -14.93 0.59 -17.23
C ASP A 104 -14.94 2.02 -17.78
N PRO A 105 -13.90 2.43 -18.52
CA PRO A 105 -13.85 3.74 -19.16
C PRO A 105 -14.80 3.82 -20.36
N ASP A 106 -15.34 5.02 -20.60
CA ASP A 106 -16.14 5.37 -21.78
C ASP A 106 -15.87 6.83 -22.18
N ASP A 107 -16.26 7.21 -23.41
CA ASP A 107 -16.02 8.53 -23.99
C ASP A 107 -16.69 9.66 -23.19
N ASP A 108 -17.82 9.38 -22.54
CA ASP A 108 -18.57 10.35 -21.72
C ASP A 108 -18.16 10.34 -20.23
N LEU A 109 -17.24 9.44 -19.86
CA LEU A 109 -16.78 9.27 -18.49
C LEU A 109 -15.41 9.92 -18.24
N THR A 110 -15.12 10.16 -16.97
CA THR A 110 -13.82 10.64 -16.50
C THR A 110 -13.41 9.88 -15.24
N LEU A 111 -12.10 9.66 -15.09
CA LEU A 111 -11.53 8.94 -13.95
C LEU A 111 -11.71 9.76 -12.65
N LEU A 112 -12.32 9.13 -11.64
CA LEU A 112 -12.53 9.71 -10.31
C LEU A 112 -11.43 9.27 -9.35
N ILE A 113 -10.55 10.22 -9.02
CA ILE A 113 -9.45 10.04 -8.06
C ILE A 113 -9.79 10.82 -6.80
N LEU A 114 -9.87 10.13 -5.66
CA LEU A 114 -10.10 10.77 -4.36
C LEU A 114 -8.85 11.53 -3.91
N GLU A 115 -9.05 12.61 -3.15
CA GLU A 115 -7.95 13.46 -2.72
C GLU A 115 -7.02 12.75 -1.75
N GLU A 116 -7.57 11.93 -0.85
CA GLU A 116 -6.82 11.10 0.09
C GLU A 116 -6.02 10.00 -0.60
N ASP A 117 -6.57 9.37 -1.65
CA ASP A 117 -5.86 8.37 -2.47
C ASP A 117 -4.68 9.05 -3.19
N ARG A 118 -4.90 10.28 -3.70
CA ARG A 118 -3.85 11.08 -4.33
C ARG A 118 -2.77 11.50 -3.33
N LEU A 119 -3.17 11.95 -2.15
CA LEU A 119 -2.29 12.39 -1.07
C LEU A 119 -1.38 11.24 -0.60
N LEU A 120 -1.95 10.05 -0.46
CA LEU A 120 -1.24 8.87 0.06
C LEU A 120 -0.69 7.96 -1.05
N SER A 121 -0.89 8.30 -2.32
CA SER A 121 -0.41 7.54 -3.47
C SER A 121 1.08 7.21 -3.34
N GLY A 122 1.43 5.93 -3.37
CA GLY A 122 2.79 5.41 -3.17
C GLY A 122 3.17 5.17 -1.70
N PHE A 123 2.23 5.20 -0.76
CA PHE A 123 2.46 4.86 0.64
C PHE A 123 2.38 3.34 0.72
N VAL A 124 3.54 2.69 0.91
CA VAL A 124 3.70 1.23 0.75
C VAL A 124 2.62 0.44 1.51
N PRO A 125 2.24 0.80 2.76
CA PRO A 125 1.17 0.10 3.45
C PRO A 125 -0.18 0.08 2.73
N LEU A 126 -0.51 1.08 1.91
CA LEU A 126 -1.79 1.11 1.19
C LEU A 126 -1.76 0.43 -0.19
N LEU A 127 -0.60 -0.10 -0.61
CA LEU A 127 -0.49 -0.83 -1.89
C LEU A 127 -1.17 -2.20 -1.84
N ALA A 128 -1.35 -2.77 -0.64
CA ALA A 128 -2.08 -4.02 -0.44
C ALA A 128 -3.60 -3.85 -0.51
N ALA A 129 -4.09 -2.60 -0.43
CA ALA A 129 -5.52 -2.31 -0.51
C ALA A 129 -6.04 -2.42 -1.96
N PRO A 130 -7.31 -2.80 -2.16
CA PRO A 130 -7.94 -2.78 -3.49
C PRO A 130 -7.91 -1.37 -4.10
N GLN A 131 -7.38 -1.25 -5.33
CA GLN A 131 -7.26 0.02 -6.07
C GLN A 131 -8.01 -0.09 -7.41
N ASP A 132 -9.31 -0.34 -7.35
CA ASP A 132 -10.13 -0.45 -8.56
C ASP A 132 -10.35 0.93 -9.20
N PRO A 133 -10.16 1.07 -10.52
CA PRO A 133 -10.47 2.30 -11.21
C PRO A 133 -11.97 2.58 -11.12
N CYS A 134 -12.32 3.86 -10.93
CA CYS A 134 -13.69 4.32 -10.80
C CYS A 134 -13.89 5.49 -11.74
N TYR A 135 -14.92 5.41 -12.58
CA TYR A 135 -15.26 6.42 -13.56
C TYR A 135 -16.63 7.01 -13.26
N VAL A 136 -16.82 8.29 -13.61
CA VAL A 136 -18.09 9.02 -13.46
C VAL A 136 -18.35 9.88 -14.68
N GLU A 137 -19.61 10.21 -14.94
CA GLU A 137 -20.00 11.08 -16.05
C GLU A 137 -19.33 12.45 -15.95
N LYS A 138 -18.89 13.02 -17.08
CA LYS A 138 -18.22 14.32 -17.10
C LYS A 138 -19.07 15.45 -16.51
N THR A 139 -20.39 15.35 -16.63
CA THR A 139 -21.40 16.31 -16.13
C THR A 139 -21.70 16.18 -14.64
N SER A 140 -21.24 15.12 -13.97
CA SER A 140 -21.55 14.86 -12.55
C SER A 140 -20.87 15.85 -11.61
N ASP A 141 -21.50 16.11 -10.46
CA ASP A 141 -20.87 16.82 -9.34
C ASP A 141 -19.74 15.97 -8.76
N LYS A 142 -18.50 16.48 -8.82
CA LYS A 142 -17.31 15.74 -8.41
C LYS A 142 -17.16 15.59 -6.90
N VAL A 143 -17.76 16.50 -6.13
CA VAL A 143 -17.74 16.42 -4.66
C VAL A 143 -18.68 15.31 -4.20
N ILE A 144 -19.92 15.32 -4.70
CA ILE A 144 -20.90 14.26 -4.39
C ILE A 144 -20.41 12.91 -4.91
N ALA A 145 -19.81 12.87 -6.11
CA ALA A 145 -19.21 11.65 -6.66
C ALA A 145 -18.11 11.07 -5.76
N ALA A 146 -17.23 11.91 -5.22
CA ALA A 146 -16.17 11.49 -4.32
C ALA A 146 -16.74 10.87 -3.04
N ASP A 147 -17.76 11.49 -2.45
CA ASP A 147 -18.43 10.97 -1.26
C ASP A 147 -19.20 9.66 -1.55
N CYS A 148 -19.85 9.54 -2.72
CA CYS A 148 -20.50 8.29 -3.15
C CYS A 148 -19.48 7.14 -3.26
N LYS A 149 -18.29 7.44 -3.82
CA LYS A 149 -17.19 6.47 -3.89
C LYS A 149 -16.69 6.09 -2.49
N ARG A 150 -16.51 7.05 -1.58
CA ARG A 150 -16.12 6.77 -0.18
C ARG A 150 -17.12 5.84 0.52
N VAL A 151 -18.42 6.14 0.42
CA VAL A 151 -19.48 5.30 1.00
C VAL A 151 -19.47 3.90 0.37
N THR A 152 -19.30 3.79 -0.94
CA THR A 152 -19.21 2.50 -1.64
C THR A 152 -18.04 1.64 -1.13
N VAL A 153 -16.86 2.24 -0.99
CA VAL A 153 -15.66 1.56 -0.45
C VAL A 153 -15.89 1.13 0.99
N LEU A 154 -16.49 1.98 1.83
CA LEU A 154 -16.77 1.66 3.22
C LEU A 154 -17.82 0.53 3.35
N LYS A 155 -18.86 0.51 2.52
CA LYS A 155 -19.83 -0.61 2.48
C LYS A 155 -19.13 -1.92 2.12
N TYR A 156 -18.29 -1.90 1.08
CA TYR A 156 -17.50 -3.07 0.68
C TYR A 156 -16.55 -3.55 1.79
N PHE A 157 -15.85 -2.63 2.46
CA PHE A 157 -14.99 -2.96 3.60
C PHE A 157 -15.76 -3.73 4.69
N LEU A 158 -16.94 -3.25 5.04
CA LEU A 158 -17.76 -3.84 6.09
C LEU A 158 -18.33 -5.21 5.69
N GLU A 159 -18.68 -5.40 4.42
CA GLU A 159 -19.02 -6.71 3.85
C GLU A 159 -17.82 -7.67 3.92
N ALA A 160 -16.63 -7.20 3.58
CA ALA A 160 -15.40 -7.98 3.63
C ALA A 160 -15.00 -8.40 5.07
N LEU A 161 -15.32 -7.59 6.08
CA LEU A 161 -15.15 -7.96 7.49
C LEU A 161 -16.09 -9.10 7.93
N CYS A 162 -17.32 -9.11 7.40
CA CYS A 162 -18.29 -10.18 7.69
C CYS A 162 -17.96 -11.48 6.96
N GLY A 163 -17.21 -11.41 5.86
CA GLY A 163 -16.81 -12.56 5.02
C GLY A 163 -15.47 -13.20 5.38
N GLN A 164 -14.83 -12.80 6.49
CA GLN A 164 -13.59 -13.42 6.97
C GLN A 164 -13.83 -14.84 7.48
N GLU A 165 -12.78 -15.67 7.48
CA GLU A 165 -12.82 -17.06 7.99
C GLU A 165 -13.16 -17.10 9.48
N GLU A 166 -12.52 -16.21 10.27
CA GLU A 166 -12.90 -15.88 11.65
C GLU A 166 -13.47 -14.46 11.70
N PRO A 167 -14.78 -14.26 11.47
CA PRO A 167 -15.36 -12.94 11.37
C PRO A 167 -15.48 -12.29 12.75
N LEU A 168 -15.12 -11.01 12.83
CA LEU A 168 -15.27 -10.19 14.04
C LEU A 168 -16.62 -9.45 14.07
N LEU A 169 -17.29 -9.35 12.93
CA LEU A 169 -18.65 -8.82 12.77
C LEU A 169 -19.54 -9.88 12.10
N ALA A 170 -20.82 -9.93 12.48
CA ALA A 170 -21.79 -10.79 11.84
C ALA A 170 -23.13 -10.07 11.67
N PHE A 171 -23.86 -10.40 10.60
CA PHE A 171 -25.24 -9.98 10.44
C PHE A 171 -26.18 -10.96 11.16
N LYS A 172 -26.73 -10.55 12.31
CA LYS A 172 -27.60 -11.38 13.15
C LYS A 172 -28.87 -10.62 13.52
N GLY A 173 -30.04 -11.22 13.27
CA GLY A 173 -31.33 -10.64 13.66
C GLY A 173 -31.64 -9.32 12.97
N GLY A 174 -31.26 -9.18 11.69
CA GLY A 174 -31.56 -7.99 10.88
C GLY A 174 -30.61 -6.81 11.09
N LYS A 175 -29.51 -6.99 11.83
CA LYS A 175 -28.50 -5.95 12.06
C LYS A 175 -27.10 -6.54 12.16
N TYR A 176 -26.09 -5.73 11.89
CA TYR A 176 -24.70 -6.04 12.17
C TYR A 176 -24.42 -5.96 13.68
N VAL A 177 -23.67 -6.94 14.20
CA VAL A 177 -23.24 -7.02 15.60
C VAL A 177 -21.78 -7.48 15.69
N SER A 178 -21.09 -7.07 16.75
CA SER A 178 -19.78 -7.62 17.12
C SER A 178 -19.91 -9.08 17.54
N VAL A 179 -18.99 -9.92 17.06
CA VAL A 179 -18.77 -11.30 17.52
C VAL A 179 -17.32 -11.51 17.96
N ALA A 180 -16.55 -10.43 18.12
CA ALA A 180 -15.17 -10.47 18.56
C ALA A 180 -15.06 -11.03 20.00
N PRO A 181 -14.00 -11.79 20.32
CA PRO A 181 -13.78 -12.33 21.67
C PRO A 181 -13.58 -11.21 22.70
N VAL A 182 -14.29 -11.30 23.83
CA VAL A 182 -14.20 -10.33 24.93
C VAL A 182 -13.00 -10.68 25.83
N PRO A 183 -12.13 -9.73 26.24
CA PRO A 183 -10.96 -10.02 27.07
C PRO A 183 -11.22 -10.55 28.49
N ASP A 184 -12.47 -10.66 28.95
CA ASP A 184 -12.81 -11.15 30.29
C ASP A 184 -13.66 -12.43 30.21
N THR A 185 -13.00 -13.59 30.12
CA THR A 185 -13.45 -14.88 30.70
C THR A 185 -12.28 -15.88 30.82
N MET A 186 -11.11 -15.42 31.24
CA MET A 186 -10.07 -16.30 31.81
C MET A 186 -10.10 -16.16 33.34
N GLY A 187 -11.14 -16.70 33.98
CA GLY A 187 -11.22 -16.80 35.45
C GLY A 187 -12.63 -16.90 36.03
N LYS A 188 -13.03 -18.13 36.41
CA LYS A 188 -14.29 -18.58 37.05
C LYS A 188 -15.45 -18.71 36.05
N GLU A 189 -16.05 -19.88 35.83
CA GLU A 189 -16.36 -20.95 36.78
C GLU A 189 -15.99 -22.34 36.25
N MET A 190 -15.31 -23.07 37.13
CA MET A 190 -15.21 -24.51 37.12
C MET A 190 -16.58 -25.07 37.54
N GLY A 191 -17.12 -26.01 36.78
CA GLY A 191 -18.39 -26.66 37.08
C GLY A 191 -18.60 -27.97 36.34
N SER A 192 -17.66 -28.91 36.51
CA SER A 192 -17.85 -30.39 36.45
C SER A 192 -18.59 -30.98 35.23
N GLN A 193 -17.99 -31.88 34.43
CA GLN A 193 -17.66 -33.23 34.90
C GLN A 193 -16.54 -33.89 34.10
N GLU A 194 -15.71 -34.57 34.88
CA GLU A 194 -14.63 -35.50 34.63
C GLU A 194 -14.76 -36.40 33.39
N GLY A 195 -13.65 -36.49 32.64
CA GLY A 195 -12.89 -37.73 32.56
C GLY A 195 -13.09 -38.60 31.33
N LYS A 196 -12.15 -38.52 30.38
CA LYS A 196 -11.17 -39.60 30.12
C LYS A 196 -10.19 -39.20 29.01
N GLN A 197 -8.91 -39.30 29.33
CA GLN A 197 -7.83 -39.47 28.38
C GLN A 197 -8.05 -40.77 27.59
N LEU A 198 -8.00 -40.72 26.26
CA LEU A 198 -7.48 -41.73 25.33
C LEU A 198 -7.20 -40.96 24.02
N GLU A 199 -5.93 -40.72 23.70
CA GLU A 199 -5.13 -41.52 22.75
C GLU A 199 -5.41 -41.14 21.29
N ASP A 200 -4.33 -40.75 20.61
CA ASP A 200 -4.25 -40.53 19.17
C ASP A 200 -4.89 -41.70 18.41
N GLU A 201 -5.93 -41.43 17.63
CA GLU A 201 -6.24 -42.20 16.43
C GLU A 201 -6.64 -41.25 15.30
N GLU A 202 -5.83 -41.30 14.25
CA GLU A 202 -6.13 -40.75 12.93
C GLU A 202 -7.43 -41.41 12.40
N GLU A 203 -8.59 -40.75 12.52
CA GLU A 203 -9.79 -41.19 11.80
C GLU A 203 -9.76 -40.65 10.36
N ASP A 204 -9.18 -41.47 9.50
CA ASP A 204 -9.37 -41.46 8.05
C ASP A 204 -10.88 -41.58 7.76
N VAL A 205 -11.50 -40.50 7.31
CA VAL A 205 -12.94 -40.48 6.98
C VAL A 205 -13.17 -41.28 5.70
N VAL A 206 -13.39 -42.58 5.86
CA VAL A 206 -13.87 -43.46 4.80
C VAL A 206 -15.28 -43.01 4.40
N ILE A 207 -15.40 -42.47 3.20
CA ILE A 207 -16.69 -42.20 2.57
C ILE A 207 -17.30 -43.55 2.20
N GLU A 208 -18.26 -44.04 2.99
CA GLU A 208 -19.11 -45.15 2.57
C GLU A 208 -20.02 -44.69 1.42
N ASP A 209 -19.81 -45.28 0.23
CA ASP A 209 -20.75 -45.26 -0.88
C ASP A 209 -22.03 -45.99 -0.45
N PHE A 210 -23.05 -45.24 -0.05
CA PHE A 210 -24.41 -45.75 0.04
C PHE A 210 -24.97 -45.89 -1.38
N GLU A 211 -24.86 -47.10 -1.94
CA GLU A 211 -25.75 -47.56 -3.00
C GLU A 211 -27.14 -47.80 -2.38
N GLU A 212 -28.09 -46.90 -2.65
CA GLU A 212 -29.51 -47.18 -2.38
C GLU A 212 -30.26 -47.35 -3.71
N ASP A 213 -30.46 -48.63 -3.99
CA ASP A 213 -31.33 -49.20 -5.00
C ASP A 213 -32.76 -49.21 -4.44
N SER A 214 -33.64 -48.32 -4.93
CA SER A 214 -35.09 -48.53 -4.83
C SER A 214 -35.86 -47.67 -5.83
N GLU A 215 -36.40 -48.34 -6.85
CA GLU A 215 -37.51 -47.90 -7.68
C GLU A 215 -38.76 -47.62 -6.81
N ALA A 216 -39.29 -46.40 -6.87
CA ALA A 216 -40.64 -46.09 -6.41
C ALA A 216 -41.26 -45.01 -7.29
N GLU A 217 -42.17 -45.45 -8.17
CA GLU A 217 -43.05 -44.61 -8.97
C GLU A 217 -43.81 -43.61 -8.08
N GLY A 218 -43.65 -42.31 -8.36
CA GLY A 218 -44.32 -41.26 -7.61
C GLY A 218 -44.11 -39.88 -8.26
N SER A 219 -44.90 -39.61 -9.30
CA SER A 219 -45.01 -38.32 -10.00
C SER A 219 -45.12 -37.14 -9.02
N GLY A 220 -44.04 -36.34 -8.88
CA GLY A 220 -44.07 -35.02 -8.24
C GLY A 220 -42.80 -34.54 -7.55
N GLY A 221 -41.79 -35.40 -7.30
CA GLY A 221 -40.57 -35.05 -6.54
C GLY A 221 -39.22 -35.31 -7.21
N GLU A 222 -39.21 -35.71 -8.48
CA GLU A 222 -37.97 -36.11 -9.18
C GLU A 222 -37.01 -34.95 -9.47
N ASP A 223 -37.53 -33.73 -9.68
CA ASP A 223 -36.69 -32.57 -9.99
C ASP A 223 -35.91 -32.07 -8.76
N ASP A 224 -36.52 -32.11 -7.56
CA ASP A 224 -35.86 -31.72 -6.30
C ASP A 224 -34.72 -32.67 -5.94
N ILE A 225 -34.91 -33.99 -6.14
CA ILE A 225 -33.88 -35.01 -5.90
C ILE A 225 -32.72 -34.85 -6.89
N ARG A 226 -33.02 -34.49 -8.14
CA ARG A 226 -32.00 -34.25 -9.18
C ARG A 226 -31.19 -32.98 -8.90
N GLU A 227 -31.84 -31.91 -8.44
CA GLU A 227 -31.18 -30.66 -8.06
C GLU A 227 -30.28 -30.84 -6.83
N LEU A 228 -30.72 -31.61 -5.84
CA LEU A 228 -29.91 -31.95 -4.66
C LEU A 228 -28.67 -32.76 -5.01
N ARG A 229 -28.78 -33.73 -5.93
CA ARG A 229 -27.63 -34.49 -6.45
C ARG A 229 -26.64 -33.59 -7.20
N ALA A 230 -27.12 -32.63 -8.00
CA ALA A 230 -26.28 -31.67 -8.68
C ALA A 230 -25.56 -30.73 -7.70
N LYS A 231 -26.24 -30.27 -6.65
CA LYS A 231 -25.65 -29.45 -5.57
C LYS A 231 -24.59 -30.23 -4.79
N LYS A 232 -24.82 -31.51 -4.47
CA LYS A 232 -23.83 -32.39 -3.81
C LYS A 232 -22.55 -32.54 -4.66
N LEU A 233 -22.69 -32.78 -5.96
CA LEU A 233 -21.55 -32.92 -6.87
C LEU A 233 -20.76 -31.60 -7.02
N ALA A 234 -21.46 -30.47 -7.10
CA ALA A 234 -20.84 -29.15 -7.17
C ALA A 234 -20.07 -28.80 -5.88
N LEU A 235 -20.61 -29.17 -4.72
CA LEU A 235 -19.96 -28.97 -3.43
C LEU A 235 -18.71 -29.83 -3.30
N ALA A 236 -18.77 -31.11 -3.71
CA ALA A 236 -17.62 -32.01 -3.73
C ALA A 236 -16.48 -31.47 -4.62
N ARG A 237 -16.81 -30.89 -5.79
CA ARG A 237 -15.81 -30.23 -6.65
C ARG A 237 -15.18 -29.00 -6.00
N LYS A 238 -15.97 -28.16 -5.32
CA LYS A 238 -15.45 -26.98 -4.61
C LYS A 238 -14.52 -27.35 -3.45
N ILE A 239 -14.86 -28.40 -2.70
CA ILE A 239 -14.02 -28.91 -1.61
C ILE A 239 -12.68 -29.42 -2.17
N ALA A 240 -12.69 -30.20 -3.25
CA ALA A 240 -11.47 -30.68 -3.90
C ALA A 240 -10.59 -29.54 -4.46
N GLU A 241 -11.22 -28.46 -4.94
CA GLU A 241 -10.52 -27.26 -5.42
C GLU A 241 -9.91 -26.43 -4.28
N GLN A 242 -10.62 -26.33 -3.14
CA GLN A 242 -10.09 -25.73 -1.91
C GLN A 242 -8.91 -26.52 -1.35
N GLN A 243 -8.98 -27.84 -1.30
CA GLN A 243 -7.87 -28.69 -0.85
C GLN A 243 -6.63 -28.49 -1.72
N ARG A 244 -6.78 -28.51 -3.06
CA ARG A 244 -5.66 -28.19 -3.98
C ARG A 244 -5.09 -26.79 -3.78
N ARG A 245 -5.91 -25.81 -3.41
CA ARG A 245 -5.48 -24.44 -3.15
C ARG A 245 -4.72 -24.35 -1.82
N GLN A 246 -5.20 -25.01 -0.77
CA GLN A 246 -4.52 -25.12 0.52
C GLN A 246 -3.16 -25.82 0.37
N GLU A 247 -3.09 -26.94 -0.36
CA GLU A 247 -1.83 -27.65 -0.62
C GLU A 247 -0.81 -26.76 -1.35
N LYS A 248 -1.25 -25.95 -2.33
CA LYS A 248 -0.38 -24.99 -3.02
C LYS A 248 0.09 -23.85 -2.11
N ILE A 249 -0.80 -23.34 -1.24
CA ILE A 249 -0.46 -22.26 -0.29
C ILE A 249 0.52 -22.80 0.75
N GLN A 250 0.28 -24.00 1.27
CA GLN A 250 1.16 -24.69 2.21
C GLN A 250 2.55 -24.90 1.60
N ALA A 251 2.63 -25.33 0.34
CA ALA A 251 3.90 -25.46 -0.36
C ALA A 251 4.66 -24.12 -0.51
N VAL A 252 3.97 -22.99 -0.71
CA VAL A 252 4.58 -21.66 -0.81
C VAL A 252 5.00 -21.12 0.57
N LEU A 253 4.20 -21.37 1.62
CA LEU A 253 4.53 -21.02 3.01
C LEU A 253 5.74 -21.81 3.51
N GLU A 254 5.82 -23.10 3.18
CA GLU A 254 6.99 -23.92 3.48
C GLU A 254 8.23 -23.39 2.74
N ASP A 255 8.11 -23.01 1.47
CA ASP A 255 9.20 -22.41 0.67
C ASP A 255 9.66 -21.05 1.23
N GLN A 256 8.74 -20.23 1.78
CA GLN A 256 9.07 -18.97 2.45
C GLN A 256 9.66 -19.16 3.85
N SER A 257 9.21 -20.17 4.60
CA SER A 257 9.77 -20.52 5.92
C SER A 257 11.23 -20.98 5.82
N HIS A 258 11.63 -21.50 4.66
CA HIS A 258 13.01 -21.87 4.34
C HIS A 258 13.84 -20.71 3.75
N MET A 259 13.24 -19.55 3.47
CA MET A 259 13.94 -18.38 2.94
C MET A 259 14.63 -17.61 4.06
N ARG A 260 15.95 -17.78 4.18
CA ARG A 260 16.78 -17.11 5.22
C ARG A 260 16.57 -15.60 5.21
N GLN A 261 16.43 -15.00 6.40
CA GLN A 261 16.39 -13.54 6.57
C GLN A 261 17.64 -12.87 5.97
N MET A 262 17.44 -11.84 5.16
CA MET A 262 18.50 -11.04 4.55
C MET A 262 18.56 -9.67 5.23
N GLU A 263 19.71 -9.31 5.80
CA GLU A 263 19.95 -8.05 6.52
C GLU A 263 20.89 -7.15 5.71
N LEU A 264 20.68 -5.82 5.73
CA LEU A 264 21.57 -4.86 5.08
C LEU A 264 22.48 -4.18 6.11
N GLU A 265 23.80 -4.35 5.95
CA GLU A 265 24.79 -3.59 6.71
C GLU A 265 25.22 -2.36 5.89
N ILE A 266 24.81 -1.17 6.33
CA ILE A 266 25.00 0.07 5.55
C ILE A 266 26.19 0.86 6.10
N ARG A 267 27.23 1.06 5.27
CA ARG A 267 28.42 1.86 5.59
C ARG A 267 28.70 2.89 4.49
N PRO A 268 28.05 4.07 4.54
CA PRO A 268 28.08 5.03 3.44
C PRO A 268 29.51 5.50 3.11
N LEU A 269 29.93 5.26 1.86
CA LEU A 269 31.18 5.75 1.27
C LEU A 269 30.90 6.44 -0.06
N PHE A 270 30.10 5.82 -0.92
CA PHE A 270 29.70 6.37 -2.22
C PHE A 270 28.33 7.01 -2.12
N LEU A 271 28.22 8.27 -2.56
CA LEU A 271 26.98 9.03 -2.57
C LEU A 271 26.57 9.31 -4.01
N VAL A 272 25.38 8.87 -4.39
CA VAL A 272 24.86 9.06 -5.76
C VAL A 272 23.70 10.05 -5.72
N PRO A 273 23.89 11.32 -6.09
CA PRO A 273 22.81 12.29 -6.20
C PRO A 273 22.05 12.14 -7.53
N ASP A 274 20.77 12.50 -7.52
CA ASP A 274 19.98 12.75 -8.73
C ASP A 274 20.06 14.22 -9.19
N THR A 275 19.39 14.55 -10.30
CA THR A 275 19.35 15.90 -10.86
C THR A 275 18.72 16.91 -9.89
N ASN A 276 17.64 16.53 -9.21
CA ASN A 276 16.95 17.40 -8.25
C ASN A 276 17.85 17.72 -7.04
N GLY A 277 18.70 16.80 -6.62
CA GLY A 277 19.69 17.01 -5.58
C GLY A 277 20.63 18.18 -5.87
N PHE A 278 21.05 18.35 -7.13
CA PHE A 278 21.83 19.50 -7.55
C PHE A 278 21.00 20.78 -7.64
N ILE A 279 19.78 20.71 -8.16
CA ILE A 279 18.90 21.88 -8.32
C ILE A 279 18.50 22.46 -6.96
N ASP A 280 18.19 21.62 -5.97
CA ASP A 280 17.63 22.05 -4.69
C ASP A 280 18.66 22.10 -3.56
N HIS A 281 19.69 21.26 -3.60
CA HIS A 281 20.61 21.05 -2.48
C HIS A 281 22.10 21.16 -2.84
N LEU A 282 22.46 21.93 -3.87
CA LEU A 282 23.87 22.13 -4.30
C LEU A 282 24.82 22.48 -3.14
N ALA A 283 24.39 23.36 -2.23
CA ALA A 283 25.20 23.76 -1.08
C ALA A 283 25.50 22.59 -0.13
N SER A 284 24.50 21.75 0.14
CA SER A 284 24.63 20.55 0.97
C SER A 284 25.53 19.51 0.31
N LEU A 285 25.42 19.32 -1.01
CA LEU A 285 26.31 18.44 -1.78
C LEU A 285 27.77 18.95 -1.75
N ALA A 286 27.98 20.26 -1.83
CA ALA A 286 29.30 20.86 -1.70
C ALA A 286 29.90 20.61 -0.30
N GLN A 287 29.11 20.75 0.77
CA GLN A 287 29.54 20.43 2.14
C GLN A 287 29.91 18.95 2.32
N LEU A 288 29.10 18.05 1.75
CA LEU A 288 29.39 16.61 1.77
C LEU A 288 30.71 16.29 1.07
N LEU A 289 30.96 16.91 -0.09
CA LEU A 289 32.21 16.76 -0.83
C LEU A 289 33.42 17.34 -0.07
N GLU A 290 33.26 18.50 0.55
CA GLU A 290 34.30 19.17 1.34
C GLU A 290 34.66 18.42 2.62
N SER A 291 33.75 17.62 3.16
CA SER A 291 34.01 16.79 4.34
C SER A 291 35.11 15.75 4.15
N ARG A 292 35.42 15.37 2.89
CA ARG A 292 36.36 14.30 2.51
C ARG A 292 36.03 12.91 3.08
N LYS A 293 34.87 12.73 3.71
CA LYS A 293 34.41 11.44 4.27
C LYS A 293 33.80 10.53 3.21
N TYR A 294 33.27 11.13 2.14
CA TYR A 294 32.50 10.43 1.12
C TYR A 294 33.05 10.71 -0.29
N ILE A 295 32.70 9.84 -1.22
CA ILE A 295 32.96 9.98 -2.65
C ILE A 295 31.62 10.26 -3.32
N LEU A 296 31.46 11.47 -3.85
CA LEU A 296 30.29 11.84 -4.62
C LEU A 296 30.44 11.28 -6.03
N VAL A 297 29.54 10.38 -6.43
CA VAL A 297 29.53 9.73 -7.73
C VAL A 297 28.32 10.22 -8.51
N VAL A 298 28.56 11.02 -9.55
CA VAL A 298 27.52 11.64 -10.35
C VAL A 298 27.25 10.80 -11.61
N PRO A 299 26.05 10.23 -11.79
CA PRO A 299 25.68 9.57 -13.04
C PRO A 299 25.81 10.53 -14.23
N LEU A 300 26.40 10.11 -15.35
CA LEU A 300 26.57 11.01 -16.50
C LEU A 300 25.23 11.49 -17.07
N ILE A 301 24.16 10.70 -16.91
CA ILE A 301 22.80 11.11 -17.26
C ILE A 301 22.35 12.34 -16.48
N VAL A 302 22.70 12.45 -15.20
CA VAL A 302 22.39 13.62 -14.35
C VAL A 302 23.13 14.86 -14.86
N ILE A 303 24.40 14.71 -15.24
CA ILE A 303 25.17 15.81 -15.85
C ILE A 303 24.55 16.24 -17.18
N SER A 304 24.10 15.28 -17.99
CA SER A 304 23.46 15.54 -19.28
C SER A 304 22.11 16.26 -19.12
N GLU A 305 21.32 15.89 -18.12
CA GLU A 305 20.07 16.59 -17.77
C GLU A 305 20.35 18.02 -17.30
N LEU A 306 21.34 18.22 -16.43
CA LEU A 306 21.75 19.55 -15.97
C LEU A 306 22.23 20.44 -17.11
N ASP A 307 23.00 19.91 -18.07
CA ASP A 307 23.38 20.65 -19.28
C ASP A 307 22.16 21.04 -20.13
N GLY A 308 21.18 20.13 -20.27
CA GLY A 308 19.93 20.40 -20.97
C GLY A 308 19.12 21.52 -20.30
N LEU A 309 19.00 21.46 -18.98
CA LEU A 309 18.33 22.48 -18.17
C LEU A 309 19.06 23.83 -18.22
N ALA A 310 20.40 23.83 -18.21
CA ALA A 310 21.21 25.05 -18.27
C ALA A 310 21.11 25.75 -19.64
N LYS A 311 21.05 24.99 -20.74
CA LYS A 311 20.87 25.54 -22.10
C LYS A 311 19.47 26.13 -22.30
N GLY A 312 18.45 25.52 -21.71
CA GLY A 312 17.05 25.91 -21.90
C GLY A 312 16.51 25.55 -23.28
N GLN A 313 15.19 25.61 -23.46
CA GLN A 313 14.56 25.47 -24.79
C GLN A 313 14.40 26.86 -25.42
N ASP A 314 15.05 27.10 -26.56
CA ASP A 314 15.02 28.37 -27.31
C ASP A 314 13.62 28.77 -27.82
N THR A 315 12.61 27.90 -27.70
CA THR A 315 11.30 28.08 -28.35
C THR A 315 10.26 28.87 -27.56
N ASP A 316 10.48 29.16 -26.27
CA ASP A 316 9.49 29.88 -25.47
C ASP A 316 10.04 31.16 -24.84
N HIS A 317 9.87 32.27 -25.56
CA HIS A 317 9.88 33.63 -25.00
C HIS A 317 8.80 33.85 -23.89
N ARG A 318 8.09 32.80 -23.47
CA ARG A 318 7.12 32.74 -22.37
C ARG A 318 7.53 31.79 -21.24
N ALA A 319 8.79 31.33 -21.18
CA ALA A 319 9.26 30.53 -20.05
C ALA A 319 9.03 31.31 -18.73
N GLY A 320 8.05 30.86 -17.94
CA GLY A 320 7.65 31.52 -16.70
C GLY A 320 8.81 31.65 -15.71
N GLY A 321 8.66 32.53 -14.71
CA GLY A 321 9.74 32.85 -13.75
C GLY A 321 10.41 31.63 -13.11
N TYR A 322 9.67 30.54 -12.90
CA TYR A 322 10.20 29.29 -12.35
C TYR A 322 11.24 28.60 -13.26
N ALA A 323 11.02 28.55 -14.58
CA ALA A 323 11.93 27.91 -15.52
C ALA A 323 13.30 28.59 -15.55
N ARG A 324 13.33 29.94 -15.45
CA ARG A 324 14.57 30.72 -15.33
C ARG A 324 15.33 30.43 -14.04
N VAL A 325 14.62 30.23 -12.93
CA VAL A 325 15.25 29.88 -11.63
C VAL A 325 15.92 28.51 -11.72
N VAL A 326 15.24 27.52 -12.30
CA VAL A 326 15.80 26.18 -12.50
C VAL A 326 16.99 26.22 -13.45
N GLN A 327 16.92 26.98 -14.55
CA GLN A 327 18.03 27.15 -15.49
C GLN A 327 19.29 27.71 -14.81
N GLU A 328 19.15 28.76 -13.99
CA GLU A 328 20.29 29.35 -13.27
C GLU A 328 20.86 28.41 -12.20
N LYS A 329 19.99 27.64 -11.51
CA LYS A 329 20.43 26.59 -10.57
C LYS A 329 21.20 25.47 -11.30
N ALA A 330 20.74 25.05 -12.47
CA ALA A 330 21.42 24.07 -13.31
C ALA A 330 22.79 24.59 -13.78
N ARG A 331 22.86 25.85 -14.23
CA ARG A 331 24.13 26.51 -14.62
C ARG A 331 25.15 26.50 -13.48
N LYS A 332 24.73 26.88 -12.26
CA LYS A 332 25.59 26.84 -11.06
C LYS A 332 26.05 25.43 -10.71
N SER A 333 25.20 24.43 -10.93
CA SER A 333 25.54 23.03 -10.68
C SER A 333 26.59 22.51 -11.65
N ILE A 334 26.46 22.84 -12.94
CA ILE A 334 27.48 22.51 -13.96
C ILE A 334 28.80 23.22 -13.66
N GLU A 335 28.77 24.53 -13.34
CA GLU A 335 29.96 25.31 -12.99
C GLU A 335 30.69 24.70 -11.78
N PHE A 336 29.95 24.29 -10.75
CA PHE A 336 30.49 23.57 -9.60
C PHE A 336 31.15 22.25 -9.99
N LEU A 337 30.48 21.42 -10.79
CA LEU A 337 31.02 20.13 -11.24
C LEU A 337 32.28 20.32 -12.07
N GLU A 338 32.25 21.20 -13.08
CA GLU A 338 33.40 21.49 -13.96
C GLU A 338 34.61 21.94 -13.16
N GLN A 339 34.45 22.90 -12.24
CA GLN A 339 35.53 23.37 -11.38
C GLN A 339 36.16 22.24 -10.54
N ARG A 340 35.33 21.34 -9.99
CA ARG A 340 35.80 20.22 -9.15
C ARG A 340 36.48 19.11 -9.97
N PHE A 341 36.00 18.83 -11.18
CA PHE A 341 36.68 17.91 -12.09
C PHE A 341 38.00 18.48 -12.64
N GLU A 342 38.05 19.78 -13.00
CA GLU A 342 39.28 20.44 -13.46
C GLU A 342 40.37 20.47 -12.38
N SER A 343 39.97 20.68 -11.13
CA SER A 343 40.87 20.60 -9.96
C SER A 343 41.24 19.17 -9.55
N ARG A 344 40.73 18.15 -10.26
CA ARG A 344 40.95 16.72 -9.99
C ARG A 344 40.62 16.32 -8.55
N ASP A 345 39.44 16.73 -8.09
CA ASP A 345 38.97 16.37 -6.76
C ASP A 345 38.84 14.84 -6.60
N SER A 346 39.67 14.24 -5.73
CA SER A 346 39.68 12.78 -5.50
C SER A 346 38.39 12.21 -4.91
N CYS A 347 37.50 13.06 -4.38
CA CYS A 347 36.22 12.68 -3.79
C CYS A 347 35.05 12.91 -4.76
N LEU A 348 35.29 13.32 -6.01
CA LEU A 348 34.26 13.49 -7.03
C LEU A 348 34.55 12.56 -8.21
N ARG A 349 33.54 11.81 -8.66
CA ARG A 349 33.61 10.93 -9.82
C ARG A 349 32.37 11.10 -10.68
N ALA A 350 32.50 10.92 -11.99
CA ALA A 350 31.35 10.71 -12.85
C ALA A 350 31.29 9.24 -13.28
N LEU A 351 30.10 8.68 -13.41
CA LEU A 351 29.93 7.30 -13.86
C LEU A 351 29.09 7.26 -15.13
N THR A 352 29.65 6.64 -16.16
CA THR A 352 28.94 6.39 -17.41
C THR A 352 27.86 5.33 -17.24
N SER A 353 26.88 5.31 -18.13
CA SER A 353 25.84 4.28 -18.18
C SER A 353 26.39 2.85 -18.36
N ARG A 354 27.64 2.71 -18.84
CA ARG A 354 28.36 1.43 -19.01
C ARG A 354 29.22 1.05 -17.80
N GLY A 355 29.24 1.87 -16.74
CA GLY A 355 30.00 1.63 -15.52
C GLY A 355 31.48 2.03 -15.58
N ASN A 356 31.89 2.83 -16.55
CA ASN A 356 33.22 3.47 -16.55
C ASN A 356 33.21 4.71 -15.65
N GLU A 357 34.16 4.78 -14.71
CA GLU A 357 34.44 5.97 -13.92
C GLU A 357 35.24 6.99 -14.74
N LEU A 358 34.81 8.25 -14.71
CA LEU A 358 35.45 9.37 -15.39
C LEU A 358 36.04 10.34 -14.36
N GLU A 359 37.31 10.68 -14.55
CA GLU A 359 38.03 11.72 -13.78
C GLU A 359 37.90 13.11 -14.44
N SER A 360 37.27 13.18 -15.62
CA SER A 360 37.02 14.43 -16.34
C SER A 360 35.72 14.36 -17.12
N ILE A 361 34.99 15.48 -17.16
CA ILE A 361 33.71 15.63 -17.88
C ILE A 361 33.79 16.64 -19.03
N ALA A 362 35.01 16.99 -19.47
CA ALA A 362 35.23 17.96 -20.56
C ALA A 362 34.63 17.48 -21.90
N PHE A 363 34.55 16.17 -22.11
CA PHE A 363 33.92 15.53 -23.27
C PHE A 363 32.91 14.49 -22.79
N ARG A 364 31.67 14.94 -22.53
CA ARG A 364 30.62 14.18 -21.83
C ARG A 364 29.48 13.68 -22.72
N SER A 365 29.76 13.41 -24.00
CA SER A 365 28.76 12.87 -24.93
C SER A 365 28.72 11.34 -24.86
N GLU A 366 27.59 10.79 -24.40
CA GLU A 366 27.29 9.35 -24.45
C GLU A 366 26.32 9.02 -25.58
N ASP A 367 26.63 7.95 -26.32
CA ASP A 367 25.70 7.37 -27.29
C ASP A 367 24.71 6.44 -26.57
N ILE A 368 23.54 7.01 -26.25
CA ILE A 368 22.42 6.35 -25.57
C ILE A 368 21.50 5.57 -26.52
N THR A 369 21.79 5.52 -27.83
CA THR A 369 20.91 4.96 -28.88
C THR A 369 20.63 3.45 -28.82
N GLY A 370 21.00 2.76 -27.74
CA GLY A 370 20.70 1.34 -27.53
C GLY A 370 20.36 0.95 -26.08
N GLN A 371 20.19 1.91 -25.17
CA GLN A 371 19.84 1.62 -23.77
C GLN A 371 18.33 1.61 -23.57
N LEU A 372 17.79 0.43 -23.23
CA LEU A 372 16.43 0.31 -22.68
C LEU A 372 16.46 0.72 -21.21
N GLY A 373 15.72 1.78 -20.86
CA GLY A 373 15.53 2.21 -19.48
C GLY A 373 15.20 3.69 -19.40
N ASN A 374 14.51 4.10 -18.33
CA ASN A 374 14.33 5.52 -18.03
C ASN A 374 15.59 6.07 -17.33
N ASN A 375 15.73 7.39 -17.21
CA ASN A 375 16.89 8.02 -16.57
C ASN A 375 17.08 7.52 -15.12
N ASP A 376 15.99 7.25 -14.40
CA ASP A 376 16.00 6.58 -13.10
C ASP A 376 16.76 5.25 -13.11
N ASP A 377 16.57 4.42 -14.15
CA ASP A 377 17.19 3.11 -14.24
C ASP A 377 18.71 3.23 -14.46
N LEU A 378 19.15 4.31 -15.13
CA LEU A 378 20.56 4.66 -15.26
C LEU A 378 21.17 5.18 -13.95
N ILE A 379 20.42 5.94 -13.16
CA ILE A 379 20.87 6.36 -11.81
C ILE A 379 20.98 5.12 -10.89
N LEU A 380 20.02 4.20 -10.97
CA LEU A 380 20.05 2.95 -10.20
C LEU A 380 21.16 2.02 -10.66
N SER A 381 21.44 1.92 -11.96
CA SER A 381 22.57 1.13 -12.46
C SER A 381 23.90 1.69 -11.95
N CYS A 382 24.00 3.02 -11.82
CA CYS A 382 25.15 3.65 -11.16
C CYS A 382 25.27 3.26 -9.70
N CYS A 383 24.17 3.18 -8.94
CA CYS A 383 24.21 2.70 -7.56
C CYS A 383 24.64 1.23 -7.50
N LEU A 384 24.04 0.37 -8.33
CA LEU A 384 24.31 -1.06 -8.39
C LEU A 384 25.75 -1.38 -8.79
N HIS A 385 26.43 -0.51 -9.55
CA HIS A 385 27.85 -0.65 -9.85
C HIS A 385 28.72 -0.77 -8.57
N TYR A 386 28.32 -0.11 -7.49
CA TYR A 386 29.01 -0.15 -6.19
C TYR A 386 28.46 -1.22 -5.24
N CYS A 387 27.38 -1.92 -5.61
CA CYS A 387 26.91 -3.12 -4.92
C CYS A 387 27.75 -4.33 -5.38
N LYS A 388 28.97 -4.45 -4.85
CA LYS A 388 29.91 -5.54 -5.19
C LYS A 388 29.55 -6.81 -4.46
N ASP A 389 28.50 -7.47 -4.94
CA ASP A 389 28.01 -8.69 -4.34
C ASP A 389 28.87 -9.90 -4.76
N LYS A 390 29.77 -10.37 -3.89
CA LYS A 390 30.47 -11.65 -4.08
C LYS A 390 29.80 -12.75 -3.26
N ALA A 391 29.45 -13.86 -3.89
CA ALA A 391 28.79 -15.00 -3.23
C ALA A 391 29.52 -15.52 -1.96
N LYS A 392 30.84 -15.34 -1.87
CA LYS A 392 31.64 -15.73 -0.70
C LYS A 392 31.44 -14.82 0.52
N ASP A 393 31.02 -13.57 0.31
CA ASP A 393 30.90 -12.56 1.36
C ASP A 393 29.53 -12.64 2.07
N PHE A 394 28.59 -13.42 1.52
CA PHE A 394 27.20 -13.53 1.98
C PHE A 394 26.79 -14.93 2.44
N MET A 395 27.66 -15.92 2.26
CA MET A 395 27.41 -17.27 2.78
C MET A 395 27.87 -17.30 4.24
N PRO A 396 26.94 -17.28 5.21
CA PRO A 396 27.32 -17.38 6.61
C PRO A 396 27.99 -18.73 6.87
N THR A 397 28.97 -18.74 7.79
CA THR A 397 29.68 -19.96 8.20
C THR A 397 28.72 -20.95 8.86
N ASN A 398 27.66 -20.44 9.49
CA ASN A 398 26.57 -21.21 10.08
C ASN A 398 25.29 -21.11 9.22
N LYS A 399 24.54 -22.21 9.10
CA LYS A 399 23.34 -22.27 8.24
C LYS A 399 22.13 -21.51 8.82
N GLU A 400 22.17 -21.12 10.09
CA GLU A 400 21.09 -20.44 10.81
C GLU A 400 21.27 -18.91 10.90
N GLU A 401 22.41 -18.37 10.48
CA GLU A 401 22.65 -16.92 10.51
C GLU A 401 22.02 -16.21 9.30
N PRO A 402 21.52 -14.97 9.49
CA PRO A 402 20.96 -14.18 8.40
C PRO A 402 22.03 -13.79 7.38
N ILE A 403 21.63 -13.65 6.12
CA ILE A 403 22.51 -13.23 5.03
C ILE A 403 22.73 -11.72 5.14
N ARG A 404 23.94 -11.27 5.47
CA ARG A 404 24.27 -9.86 5.62
C ARG A 404 24.87 -9.26 4.36
N LEU A 405 24.13 -8.37 3.71
CA LEU A 405 24.57 -7.63 2.54
C LEU A 405 25.25 -6.31 2.96
N LEU A 406 26.57 -6.21 2.78
CA LEU A 406 27.27 -4.93 2.93
C LEU A 406 26.87 -3.98 1.79
N ARG A 407 26.52 -2.75 2.15
CA ARG A 407 26.21 -1.66 1.21
C ARG A 407 27.02 -0.43 1.55
N GLU A 408 27.95 -0.09 0.66
CA GLU A 408 28.79 1.11 0.78
C GLU A 408 28.27 2.30 -0.03
N VAL A 409 27.19 2.11 -0.78
CA VAL A 409 26.55 3.12 -1.61
C VAL A 409 25.25 3.61 -0.98
N VAL A 410 24.99 4.91 -1.08
CA VAL A 410 23.72 5.53 -0.72
C VAL A 410 23.26 6.42 -1.86
N LEU A 411 22.03 6.20 -2.31
CA LEU A 411 21.34 7.10 -3.22
C LEU A 411 20.82 8.32 -2.44
N LEU A 412 21.13 9.52 -2.93
CA LEU A 412 20.66 10.78 -2.39
C LEU A 412 19.56 11.33 -3.30
N THR A 413 18.31 11.20 -2.86
CA THR A 413 17.15 11.65 -3.64
C THR A 413 15.96 11.98 -2.74
N ASP A 414 15.22 13.01 -3.13
CA ASP A 414 13.91 13.35 -2.56
C ASP A 414 12.77 12.71 -3.38
N ASP A 415 13.08 12.13 -4.56
CA ASP A 415 12.11 11.50 -5.44
C ASP A 415 11.61 10.18 -4.85
N ARG A 416 10.29 10.11 -4.64
CA ARG A 416 9.62 8.95 -4.04
C ARG A 416 9.71 7.70 -4.93
N ASN A 417 9.58 7.86 -6.24
CA ASN A 417 9.61 6.73 -7.18
C ASN A 417 11.01 6.14 -7.26
N LEU A 418 12.03 7.00 -7.39
CA LEU A 418 13.43 6.56 -7.41
C LEU A 418 13.84 5.91 -6.08
N ARG A 419 13.38 6.46 -4.95
CA ARG A 419 13.56 5.85 -3.62
C ARG A 419 12.97 4.43 -3.54
N VAL A 420 11.74 4.22 -4.02
CA VAL A 420 11.11 2.89 -4.03
C VAL A 420 11.89 1.92 -4.94
N LYS A 421 12.30 2.37 -6.13
CA LYS A 421 13.08 1.54 -7.05
C LYS A 421 14.45 1.13 -6.49
N ALA A 422 15.08 1.99 -5.69
CA ALA A 422 16.33 1.68 -4.99
C ALA A 422 16.13 0.69 -3.85
N LEU A 423 15.08 0.86 -3.02
CA LEU A 423 14.77 -0.06 -1.92
C LEU A 423 14.45 -1.48 -2.42
N THR A 424 13.71 -1.63 -3.52
CA THR A 424 13.44 -2.94 -4.15
C THR A 424 14.69 -3.63 -4.69
N ARG A 425 15.79 -2.90 -4.86
CA ARG A 425 17.11 -3.39 -5.32
C ARG A 425 18.14 -3.46 -4.19
N ASN A 426 17.71 -3.34 -2.93
CA ASN A 426 18.59 -3.32 -1.76
C ASN A 426 19.67 -2.22 -1.82
N VAL A 427 19.34 -1.07 -2.43
CA VAL A 427 20.19 0.13 -2.44
C VAL A 427 19.70 1.07 -1.33
N PRO A 428 20.55 1.42 -0.34
CA PRO A 428 20.22 2.41 0.67
C PRO A 428 19.88 3.78 0.07
N VAL A 429 18.88 4.46 0.64
CA VAL A 429 18.42 5.77 0.17
C VAL A 429 18.21 6.73 1.33
N ARG A 430 18.59 8.00 1.14
CA ARG A 430 18.26 9.11 2.04
C ARG A 430 18.01 10.39 1.25
N ASP A 431 17.18 11.27 1.78
CA ASP A 431 17.15 12.67 1.35
C ASP A 431 18.44 13.38 1.77
N ILE A 432 18.83 14.41 1.02
CA ILE A 432 20.09 15.12 1.24
C ILE A 432 20.12 15.79 2.64
N PRO A 433 19.07 16.50 3.09
CA PRO A 433 19.05 17.10 4.43
C PRO A 433 19.22 16.09 5.57
N ALA A 434 18.53 14.95 5.52
CA ALA A 434 18.69 13.89 6.52
C ALA A 434 20.07 13.26 6.48
N PHE A 435 20.63 13.02 5.28
CA PHE A 435 21.98 12.49 5.16
C PHE A 435 23.04 13.44 5.71
N LEU A 436 22.91 14.74 5.43
CA LEU A 436 23.79 15.78 5.95
C LEU A 436 23.78 15.82 7.50
N THR A 437 22.58 15.75 8.08
CA THR A 437 22.38 15.68 9.54
C THR A 437 23.03 14.43 10.13
N TRP A 438 22.84 13.28 9.50
CA TRP A 438 23.46 12.01 9.91
C TRP A 438 24.99 12.05 9.82
N ALA A 439 25.52 12.68 8.78
CA ALA A 439 26.95 12.78 8.52
C ALA A 439 27.69 13.77 9.45
N GLN A 440 26.95 14.57 10.23
CA GLN A 440 27.46 15.58 11.16
C GLN A 440 28.43 16.55 10.47
N VAL A 441 28.03 17.04 9.30
CA VAL A 441 28.75 18.01 8.48
C VAL A 441 27.80 19.16 8.21
N GLY A 442 27.83 20.18 9.07
CA GLY A 442 26.91 21.31 9.06
C GLY A 442 27.21 22.27 10.19
#